data_AF-A0A2U1LCA1-F1
#
_entry.id   AF-A0A2U1LCA1-F1
#
_cell.length_a   1.000
_cell.length_b   1.000
_cell.length_c   1.000
_cell.angle_alpha   90.00
_cell.angle_beta   90.00
_cell.angle_gamma   90.00
#
_symmetry.space_group_name_H-M   'P 1'
#
loop_
_entity.id
_entity.type
_entity.pdbx_description
1 polymer ?
#
loop_
_entity_poly.entity_id
_entity_poly.type
_entity_poly.pdbx_seq_one_letter_code
_entity_poly.pdbx_strand_id
1 'polypeptide(L)'
;MSNSSLTSSPARSSISTTAIVGTNMISSSLVDDVHFATDLIQDRKDEALRALKADLMASLNKEVRMLDEDSWMFEGPRSRIHLISRPGGLLSKHAETMKHRLATQKRNQNL
;
A
#
# COMPACT_ATOMS: atom_id res chain seq x y z
N MET A 1 -27.04 -23.24 19.74
CA MET A 1 -28.37 -22.64 19.50
C MET A 1 -28.25 -21.84 18.21
N SER A 2 -28.90 -22.31 17.15
CA SER A 2 -28.80 -21.77 15.80
C SER A 2 -29.79 -20.63 15.63
N ASN A 3 -29.30 -19.43 15.33
CA ASN A 3 -30.16 -18.28 15.05
C ASN A 3 -30.22 -18.06 13.54
N SER A 4 -31.30 -18.60 12.95
CA SER A 4 -31.76 -18.36 11.60
C SER A 4 -32.31 -16.93 11.48
N SER A 5 -31.71 -16.11 10.61
CA SER A 5 -32.33 -14.88 10.12
C SER A 5 -32.72 -15.07 8.66
N LEU A 6 -34.01 -15.32 8.48
CA LEU A 6 -34.71 -15.34 7.20
C LEU A 6 -34.87 -13.89 6.72
N THR A 7 -34.06 -13.49 5.74
CA THR A 7 -34.30 -12.25 4.99
C THR A 7 -35.09 -12.59 3.73
N SER A 8 -36.14 -11.79 3.52
CA SER A 8 -37.23 -11.94 2.57
C SER A 8 -36.80 -11.98 1.10
N SER A 9 -37.60 -12.70 0.31
CA SER A 9 -37.55 -12.88 -1.14
C SER A 9 -37.35 -11.61 -1.97
N PRO A 10 -36.67 -11.73 -3.11
CA PRO A 10 -37.23 -11.18 -4.35
C PRO A 10 -37.87 -12.26 -5.24
N ALA A 11 -39.20 -12.35 -5.21
CA ALA A 11 -39.96 -12.97 -6.29
C ALA A 11 -40.15 -11.94 -7.39
N ARG A 12 -39.24 -11.92 -8.37
CA ARG A 12 -39.50 -11.31 -9.68
C ARG A 12 -38.91 -12.22 -10.75
N SER A 13 -39.59 -13.35 -10.97
CA SER A 13 -39.52 -14.04 -12.24
C SER A 13 -40.06 -13.11 -13.33
N SER A 14 -39.18 -12.53 -14.13
CA SER A 14 -39.55 -11.99 -15.44
C SER A 14 -38.94 -12.89 -16.49
N ILE A 15 -39.70 -13.92 -16.88
CA ILE A 15 -39.51 -14.53 -18.20
C ILE A 15 -40.03 -13.49 -19.19
N SER A 16 -39.12 -12.94 -19.98
CA SER A 16 -39.49 -12.14 -21.15
C SER A 16 -39.57 -13.09 -22.32
N THR A 17 -40.79 -13.48 -22.69
CA THR A 17 -41.05 -14.19 -23.94
C THR A 17 -40.93 -13.20 -25.08
N THR A 18 -39.82 -13.24 -25.80
CA THR A 18 -39.71 -12.54 -27.09
C THR A 18 -40.13 -13.52 -28.18
N ALA A 19 -41.25 -13.23 -28.85
CA ALA A 19 -41.62 -13.95 -30.06
C ALA A 19 -40.63 -13.53 -31.16
N ILE A 20 -39.76 -14.45 -31.58
CA ILE A 20 -38.95 -14.26 -32.78
C ILE A 20 -39.87 -14.53 -33.97
N VAL A 21 -40.66 -13.53 -34.36
CA VAL A 21 -41.24 -13.49 -35.70
C VAL A 21 -40.08 -13.30 -36.66
N GLY A 22 -39.78 -14.37 -37.39
CA GLY A 22 -38.88 -14.30 -38.52
C GLY A 22 -39.51 -13.43 -39.60
N THR A 23 -38.95 -12.24 -39.80
CA THR A 23 -39.01 -11.57 -41.09
C THR A 23 -37.62 -11.04 -41.38
N ASN A 24 -36.91 -11.84 -42.18
CA ASN A 24 -35.72 -11.45 -42.91
C ASN A 24 -36.07 -10.27 -43.84
N MET A 25 -35.97 -9.05 -43.32
CA MET A 25 -35.92 -7.84 -44.12
C MET A 25 -34.76 -7.01 -43.57
N ILE A 26 -33.59 -7.19 -44.18
CA ILE A 26 -32.42 -6.33 -44.01
C ILE A 26 -32.79 -4.93 -44.53
N SER A 27 -33.44 -4.13 -43.68
CA SER A 27 -33.57 -2.69 -43.86
C SER A 27 -32.24 -2.04 -43.49
N SER A 28 -31.70 -1.19 -44.37
CA SER A 28 -30.40 -0.54 -44.17
C SER A 28 -30.31 0.32 -42.90
N SER A 29 -31.44 0.63 -42.26
CA SER A 29 -31.51 1.30 -40.96
C SER A 29 -31.05 0.41 -39.78
N LEU A 30 -31.20 -0.91 -39.84
CA LEU A 30 -30.77 -1.81 -38.74
C LEU A 30 -29.24 -1.98 -38.74
N VAL A 31 -28.61 -1.97 -39.92
CA VAL A 31 -27.13 -2.07 -40.01
C VAL A 31 -26.48 -0.81 -39.46
N ASP A 32 -27.01 0.38 -39.76
CA ASP A 32 -26.52 1.65 -39.19
C ASP A 32 -26.71 1.71 -37.66
N ASP A 33 -27.84 1.25 -37.15
CA ASP A 33 -28.14 1.26 -35.71
C ASP A 33 -27.27 0.25 -34.93
N VAL A 34 -26.96 -0.90 -35.54
CA VAL A 34 -26.01 -1.88 -34.97
C VAL A 34 -24.57 -1.38 -35.05
N HIS A 35 -24.18 -0.64 -36.09
CA HIS A 35 -22.86 -0.02 -36.20
C HIS A 35 -22.69 1.09 -35.16
N PHE A 36 -23.69 1.96 -34.99
CA PHE A 36 -23.69 3.00 -33.96
C PHE A 36 -23.68 2.41 -32.53
N ALA A 37 -24.47 1.35 -32.29
CA ALA A 37 -24.43 0.62 -31.03
C ALA A 37 -23.08 -0.06 -30.78
N THR A 38 -22.42 -0.55 -31.84
CA THR A 38 -21.09 -1.17 -31.74
C THR A 38 -20.03 -0.12 -31.39
N ASP A 39 -20.02 1.03 -32.06
CA ASP A 39 -19.10 2.13 -31.77
C ASP A 39 -19.30 2.66 -30.34
N LEU A 40 -20.54 2.87 -29.90
CA LEU A 40 -20.84 3.26 -28.52
C LEU A 40 -20.38 2.22 -27.48
N ILE A 41 -20.50 0.93 -27.79
CA ILE A 41 -20.00 -0.15 -26.93
C ILE A 41 -18.45 -0.21 -26.94
N GLN A 42 -17.80 0.09 -28.07
CA GLN A 42 -16.35 0.16 -28.18
C GLN A 42 -15.78 1.34 -27.38
N ASP A 43 -16.36 2.54 -27.54
CA ASP A 43 -15.96 3.73 -26.80
C ASP A 43 -16.07 3.52 -25.29
N ARG A 44 -17.12 2.81 -24.84
CA ARG A 44 -17.28 2.45 -23.44
C ARG A 44 -16.20 1.49 -22.94
N LYS A 45 -15.75 0.55 -23.78
CA LYS A 45 -14.64 -0.36 -23.46
C LYS A 45 -13.32 0.41 -23.39
N ASP A 46 -13.08 1.33 -24.30
CA ASP A 46 -11.86 2.15 -24.32
C ASP A 46 -11.80 3.11 -23.14
N GLU A 47 -12.94 3.70 -22.75
CA GLU A 47 -13.06 4.49 -21.52
C GLU A 47 -12.80 3.64 -20.27
N ALA A 48 -13.41 2.46 -20.18
CA ALA A 48 -13.19 1.56 -19.05
C ALA A 48 -11.72 1.12 -18.96
N LEU A 49 -11.08 0.82 -20.09
CA LEU A 49 -9.66 0.49 -20.14
C LEU A 49 -8.80 1.69 -19.74
N ARG A 50 -9.16 2.91 -20.15
CA ARG A 50 -8.47 4.13 -19.76
C ARG A 50 -8.59 4.37 -18.26
N ALA A 51 -9.77 4.22 -17.68
CA ALA A 51 -10.00 4.34 -16.25
C ALA A 51 -9.18 3.32 -15.45
N LEU A 52 -9.20 2.04 -15.85
CA LEU A 52 -8.39 0.99 -15.22
C LEU A 52 -6.89 1.29 -15.28
N LYS A 53 -6.40 1.78 -16.43
CA LYS A 53 -5.00 2.22 -16.57
C LYS A 53 -4.70 3.41 -15.67
N ALA A 54 -5.60 4.38 -15.57
CA ALA A 54 -5.44 5.55 -14.71
C ALA A 54 -5.36 5.14 -13.23
N ASP A 55 -6.25 4.25 -12.77
CA ASP A 55 -6.25 3.74 -11.39
C ASP A 55 -4.98 2.97 -11.05
N LEU A 56 -4.50 2.14 -11.98
CA LEU A 56 -3.22 1.43 -11.85
C LEU A 56 -2.06 2.42 -11.73
N MET A 57 -1.98 3.41 -12.63
CA MET A 57 -0.93 4.43 -12.61
C MET A 57 -0.98 5.28 -11.34
N ALA A 58 -2.18 5.63 -10.86
CA ALA A 58 -2.36 6.36 -9.62
C ALA A 58 -1.87 5.55 -8.41
N SER A 59 -2.18 4.26 -8.37
CA SER A 59 -1.70 3.34 -7.33
C SER A 59 -0.19 3.21 -7.33
N LEU A 60 0.42 3.04 -8.51
CA LEU A 60 1.88 2.97 -8.65
C LEU A 60 2.57 4.27 -8.23
N ASN A 61 2.06 5.42 -8.68
CA ASN A 61 2.61 6.73 -8.31
C ASN A 61 2.53 6.99 -6.80
N LYS A 62 1.46 6.53 -6.15
CA LYS A 62 1.33 6.60 -4.70
C LYS A 62 2.44 5.79 -4.02
N GLU A 63 2.72 4.57 -4.50
CA GLU A 63 3.77 3.72 -3.95
C GLU A 63 5.15 4.35 -4.11
N VAL A 64 5.47 4.86 -5.31
CA VAL A 64 6.72 5.58 -5.58
C VAL A 64 6.92 6.73 -4.59
N ARG A 65 5.88 7.55 -4.38
CA ARG A 65 5.94 8.65 -3.42
C ARG A 65 6.21 8.16 -1.99
N MET A 66 5.58 7.06 -1.56
CA MET A 66 5.83 6.51 -0.21
C MET A 66 7.26 6.00 -0.07
N LEU A 67 7.82 5.36 -1.11
CA LEU A 67 9.22 4.94 -1.11
C LEU A 67 10.19 6.13 -1.05
N ASP A 68 9.89 7.23 -1.75
CA ASP A 68 10.69 8.46 -1.68
C ASP A 68 10.62 9.11 -0.29
N GLU A 69 9.45 9.11 0.33
CA GLU A 69 9.23 9.61 1.69
C GLU A 69 10.01 8.80 2.73
N ASP A 70 10.21 7.51 2.51
CA ASP A 70 10.94 6.60 3.40
C ASP A 70 12.43 6.44 3.04
N SER A 71 12.87 7.02 1.92
CA SER A 71 14.26 6.97 1.43
C SER A 71 15.26 7.39 2.52
N TRP A 72 14.85 8.27 3.45
CA TRP A 72 15.74 8.75 4.49
C TRP A 72 16.18 7.68 5.51
N MET A 73 15.41 6.60 5.65
CA MET A 73 15.74 5.51 6.57
C MET A 73 16.83 4.58 6.02
N PHE A 74 17.00 4.58 4.69
CA PHE A 74 17.91 3.68 3.99
C PHE A 74 19.20 4.37 3.52
N GLU A 75 19.18 5.69 3.41
CA GLU A 75 20.39 6.47 3.16
C GLU A 75 21.37 6.34 4.35
N GLY A 76 22.67 6.49 4.08
CA GLY A 76 23.70 6.42 5.11
C GLY A 76 23.53 7.41 6.28
N PRO A 77 24.37 7.29 7.33
CA PRO A 77 24.23 8.09 8.55
C PRO A 77 24.09 9.60 8.26
N ARG A 78 22.88 10.14 8.44
CA ARG A 78 22.57 11.56 8.20
C ARG A 78 23.30 12.49 9.17
N SER A 79 23.65 11.99 10.35
CA SER A 79 24.39 12.73 11.36
C SER A 79 25.73 12.05 11.66
N ARG A 80 26.83 12.78 11.52
CA ARG A 80 28.15 12.38 12.01
C ARG A 80 28.41 13.07 13.34
N ILE A 81 28.59 12.31 14.41
CA ILE A 81 28.96 12.87 15.72
C ILE A 81 30.46 13.20 15.68
N HIS A 82 30.79 14.49 15.72
CA HIS A 82 32.15 14.91 16.00
C HIS A 82 32.43 14.72 17.50
N LEU A 83 33.26 13.74 17.81
CA LEU A 83 33.74 13.52 19.18
C LEU A 83 34.61 14.71 19.60
N ILE A 84 34.02 15.66 20.32
CA ILE A 84 34.77 16.68 21.04
C ILE A 84 35.29 16.06 22.33
N SER A 85 36.55 15.62 22.29
CA SER A 85 37.32 15.28 23.49
C SER A 85 37.49 16.55 24.33
N ARG A 86 36.59 16.79 25.28
CA ARG A 86 36.81 17.80 26.31
C ARG A 86 37.83 17.25 27.30
N PRO A 87 38.99 17.90 27.52
CA PRO A 87 39.85 17.54 28.64
C PRO A 87 39.06 17.73 29.94
N GLY A 88 38.70 16.62 30.61
CA GLY A 88 38.05 16.66 31.93
C GLY A 88 36.70 15.94 32.09
N GLY A 89 36.16 15.24 31.10
CA GLY A 89 34.88 14.53 31.23
C GLY A 89 34.99 13.04 31.62
N LEU A 90 34.45 12.67 32.79
CA LEU A 90 34.00 11.31 33.19
C LEU A 90 35.02 10.17 33.38
N LEU A 91 36.27 10.24 32.91
CA LEU A 91 37.24 9.17 33.18
C LEU A 91 37.82 9.18 34.62
N SER A 92 37.74 10.30 35.35
CA SER A 92 38.34 10.37 36.69
C SER A 92 37.60 9.51 37.72
N LYS A 93 36.26 9.50 37.69
CA LYS A 93 35.46 8.81 38.72
C LYS A 93 35.58 7.29 38.65
N HIS A 94 35.66 6.71 37.45
CA HIS A 94 35.88 5.27 37.30
C HIS A 94 37.34 4.89 37.60
N ALA A 95 38.31 5.74 37.25
CA ALA A 95 39.72 5.49 37.55
C ALA A 95 40.02 5.58 39.06
N GLU A 96 39.42 6.52 39.79
CA GLU A 96 39.59 6.67 41.23
C GLU A 96 38.97 5.52 42.03
N THR A 97 37.75 5.11 41.67
CA THR A 97 37.07 3.97 42.32
C THR A 97 37.83 2.65 42.11
N MET A 98 38.43 2.45 40.94
CA MET A 98 39.28 1.29 40.68
C MET A 98 40.59 1.33 41.50
N LYS A 99 41.22 2.50 41.64
CA LYS A 99 42.42 2.69 42.48
C LYS A 99 42.15 2.36 43.95
N HIS A 100 41.03 2.84 44.50
CA HIS A 100 40.65 2.52 45.88
C HIS A 100 40.40 1.02 46.08
N ARG A 101 39.69 0.35 45.16
CA ARG A 101 39.49 -1.11 45.22
C ARG A 101 40.80 -1.89 45.18
N LEU A 102 41.73 -1.51 44.32
CA LEU A 102 43.05 -2.15 44.20
C LEU A 102 43.92 -1.94 45.45
N ALA A 103 43.90 -0.75 46.03
CA ALA A 103 44.63 -0.45 47.27
C ALA A 103 44.08 -1.24 48.47
N THR A 104 42.75 -1.33 48.60
CA THR A 104 42.11 -2.13 49.64
C THR A 104 42.37 -3.62 49.45
N GLN A 105 42.35 -4.12 48.21
CA GLN A 105 42.66 -5.52 47.91
C GLN A 105 44.13 -5.86 48.19
N LYS A 106 45.09 -5.00 47.82
CA LYS A 106 46.51 -5.18 48.17
C LYS A 106 46.73 -5.22 49.68
N ARG A 107 46.04 -4.40 50.46
CA ARG A 107 46.13 -4.39 51.92
C ARG A 107 45.66 -5.71 52.55
N ASN A 108 44.62 -6.32 51.99
CA ASN A 108 44.03 -7.57 52.49
C ASN A 108 44.78 -8.85 52.06
N GLN A 109 45.78 -8.74 51.18
CA GLN A 109 46.60 -9.87 50.70
C GLN A 109 48.00 -9.89 51.34
N ASN A 110 48.28 -8.99 52.28
CA ASN A 110 49.54 -8.91 53.04
C ASN A 110 49.34 -9.23 54.54
N LEU A 111 48.32 -10.04 54.86
CA LEU A 111 48.09 -10.71 56.14
C LEU A 111 48.09 -12.22 55.87
#